data_AF-M7AKW0-F1
#
_entry.id   AF-M7AKW0-F1
#
_cell.length_a   1.000
_cell.length_b   1.000
_cell.length_c   1.000
_cell.angle_alpha   90.00
_cell.angle_beta   90.00
_cell.angle_gamma   90.00
#
_symmetry.space_group_name_H-M   'P 1'
#
loop_
_entity.id
_entity.type
_entity.pdbx_description
1 polymer ?
#
loop_
_entity_poly.entity_id
_entity_poly.type
_entity_poly.pdbx_seq_one_letter_code
_entity_poly.pdbx_strand_id
1 'polypeptide(L)'
;MVPMGPSLWGSGSQISRCPEPGVQGRGAQGSTMDPEISIMLQCPSPKGLAETEVQAELSPAYDRRQLPGGQAWIDAVWEARASHSPWLFNGSKFRLHSAQLDGGSLTFRLGLTCYKDFLGTNRAGMARHLQQQGQQDFGDSQAYLAEPLGVGAMVHTADDCFVFLRRSLRVGEAPGLVDIPGGHPEPQAVVGDIPEESIRLEDLPRQMVVKEIFTSILREIRDEVNLPLPTLSQPVLLGIARNQTSAGRASAEFYVRCSLTSEQVKQRYEIGGPEAQESTGIIFIKREDVLTLEQIGEMWRELCPSAKGAVRLYTLNPDVRLSKALSCVLRHGAAQLGLEMGAGLCLVRWDVGRGQVPARFGGVSVADVQHVVETNEKRRFALRPHPSDGRLQIRANQGHSLQVSELELIPLLEPTALPQTIAHGTYLRHWPAICRGGLSRMGRNHIHLAPGLPGDGHVLSGMRQDCDVAIVIDGPQALADGIQFYRSANGVILTPGDAEGLLPPRYFQRVLQLRPDRRLLPLE
;
A
#
# COMPACT_ATOMS: atom_id res chain seq x y z
N MET A 1 -1.30 -60.92 -28.75
CA MET A 1 -1.94 -60.38 -27.54
C MET A 1 -1.99 -58.87 -27.69
N VAL A 2 -3.18 -58.28 -27.62
CA VAL A 2 -3.58 -56.88 -27.91
C VAL A 2 -3.15 -55.94 -26.75
N PRO A 3 -2.99 -54.60 -26.95
CA PRO A 3 -2.34 -53.65 -26.03
C PRO A 3 -3.33 -52.83 -25.17
N MET A 4 -2.83 -52.11 -24.14
CA MET A 4 -3.49 -50.94 -23.50
C MET A 4 -2.50 -50.11 -22.64
N GLY A 5 -2.51 -48.77 -22.78
CA GLY A 5 -2.26 -47.83 -21.67
C GLY A 5 -3.62 -47.33 -21.11
N PRO A 6 -3.77 -46.17 -20.42
CA PRO A 6 -2.82 -45.26 -19.75
C PRO A 6 -3.30 -44.74 -18.35
N SER A 7 -2.60 -43.72 -17.81
CA SER A 7 -3.03 -42.67 -16.85
C SER A 7 -3.01 -42.93 -15.33
N LEU A 8 -2.44 -41.97 -14.57
CA LEU A 8 -3.18 -41.17 -13.58
C LEU A 8 -2.31 -39.98 -13.10
N TRP A 9 -2.71 -38.80 -13.57
CA TRP A 9 -2.37 -37.49 -13.02
C TRP A 9 -3.09 -37.30 -11.68
N GLY A 10 -2.45 -36.63 -10.73
CA GLY A 10 -3.03 -36.30 -9.44
C GLY A 10 -2.33 -35.13 -8.76
N SER A 11 -2.14 -34.00 -9.46
CA SER A 11 -1.76 -32.74 -8.81
C SER A 11 -3.03 -32.02 -8.37
N GLY A 12 -3.36 -32.12 -7.07
CA GLY A 12 -4.46 -31.39 -6.46
C GLY A 12 -4.28 -29.88 -6.64
N SER A 13 -5.24 -29.24 -7.30
CA SER A 13 -5.32 -27.78 -7.36
C SER A 13 -5.69 -27.26 -5.97
N GLN A 14 -4.79 -26.49 -5.35
CA GLN A 14 -5.18 -25.64 -4.23
C GLN A 14 -6.04 -24.50 -4.78
N ILE A 15 -7.36 -24.70 -4.74
CA ILE A 15 -8.34 -23.63 -4.91
C ILE A 15 -8.01 -22.57 -3.86
N SER A 16 -7.75 -21.34 -4.30
CA SER A 16 -7.69 -20.16 -3.43
C SER A 16 -9.05 -20.01 -2.73
N ARG A 17 -9.19 -20.60 -1.53
CA ARG A 17 -10.38 -20.41 -0.70
C ARG A 17 -10.43 -18.94 -0.30
N CYS A 18 -11.56 -18.29 -0.55
CA CYS A 18 -11.86 -17.04 0.13
C CYS A 18 -11.83 -17.34 1.64
N PRO A 19 -11.07 -16.62 2.48
CA PRO A 19 -11.08 -16.86 3.91
C PRO A 19 -12.51 -16.66 4.44
N GLU A 20 -13.07 -17.71 5.03
CA GLU A 20 -14.32 -17.64 5.78
C GLU A 20 -14.07 -16.91 7.10
N PRO A 21 -14.89 -15.91 7.49
CA PRO A 21 -14.94 -15.51 8.88
C PRO A 21 -15.72 -16.59 9.63
N GLY A 22 -15.05 -17.34 10.51
CA GLY A 22 -15.67 -18.31 11.37
C GLY A 22 -16.82 -17.69 12.17
N VAL A 23 -18.01 -18.26 12.07
CA VAL A 23 -19.19 -17.86 12.85
C VAL A 23 -19.35 -18.82 14.03
N GLN A 24 -19.38 -18.20 15.22
CA GLN A 24 -19.85 -18.65 16.53
C GLN A 24 -18.87 -19.37 17.48
N GLY A 25 -18.50 -18.62 18.53
CA GLY A 25 -18.69 -19.13 19.90
C GLY A 25 -17.44 -19.57 20.64
N ARG A 26 -16.43 -18.68 20.79
CA ARG A 26 -15.50 -18.56 21.95
C ARG A 26 -14.39 -17.57 21.58
N GLY A 27 -14.16 -16.57 22.45
CA GLY A 27 -12.96 -15.73 22.57
C GLY A 27 -12.28 -15.24 21.29
N ALA A 28 -12.34 -13.93 21.04
CA ALA A 28 -11.45 -13.27 20.09
C ALA A 28 -9.97 -13.54 20.40
N GLN A 29 -9.35 -14.44 19.64
CA GLN A 29 -7.91 -14.68 19.49
C GLN A 29 -7.72 -15.16 18.05
N GLY A 30 -6.92 -14.59 17.15
CA GLY A 30 -6.22 -13.32 17.04
C GLY A 30 -5.73 -13.30 15.60
N SER A 31 -5.92 -12.21 14.85
CA SER A 31 -5.03 -11.95 13.72
C SER A 31 -3.63 -11.91 14.32
N THR A 32 -2.66 -12.64 13.78
CA THR A 32 -1.27 -12.57 14.23
C THR A 32 -0.78 -11.13 14.03
N MET A 33 -0.94 -10.31 15.06
CA MET A 33 -0.50 -8.92 15.08
C MET A 33 1.02 -8.95 15.04
N ASP A 34 1.60 -8.32 14.02
CA ASP A 34 3.04 -8.09 13.98
C ASP A 34 3.43 -7.37 15.29
N PRO A 35 4.21 -8.00 16.19
CA PRO A 35 4.47 -7.47 17.52
C PRO A 35 5.34 -6.22 17.50
N GLU A 36 5.98 -5.91 16.37
CA GLU A 36 6.80 -4.71 16.21
C GLU A 36 5.98 -3.44 16.04
N ILE A 37 4.68 -3.55 15.73
CA ILE A 37 3.80 -2.40 15.50
C ILE A 37 2.46 -2.50 16.20
N SER A 38 1.91 -1.34 16.61
CA SER A 38 0.52 -1.23 17.01
C SER A 38 -0.12 0.02 16.43
N ILE A 39 -1.40 -0.06 16.05
CA ILE A 39 -2.16 1.11 15.58
C ILE A 39 -2.69 1.86 16.80
N MET A 40 -2.23 3.10 16.99
CA MET A 40 -2.71 3.99 18.05
C MET A 40 -4.01 4.68 17.64
N LEU A 41 -4.10 5.10 16.38
CA LEU A 41 -5.27 5.77 15.83
C LEU A 41 -5.43 5.43 14.36
N GLN A 42 -6.66 5.13 13.94
CA GLN A 42 -7.03 5.01 12.54
C GLN A 42 -8.04 6.12 12.22
N CYS A 43 -7.78 6.91 11.18
CA CYS A 43 -8.74 7.90 10.73
C CYS A 43 -10.02 7.21 10.20
N PRO A 44 -11.21 7.71 10.53
CA PRO A 44 -12.48 7.04 10.22
C PRO A 44 -12.88 7.19 8.76
N SER A 45 -12.47 8.31 8.14
CA SER A 45 -12.80 8.67 6.77
C SER A 45 -11.95 7.85 5.80
N PRO A 46 -12.54 7.27 4.73
CA PRO A 46 -11.78 6.66 3.65
C PRO A 46 -10.86 7.66 2.94
N LYS A 47 -11.20 8.95 3.00
CA LYS A 47 -10.37 10.04 2.49
C LYS A 47 -9.32 10.52 3.49
N GLY A 48 -9.16 9.86 4.64
CA GLY A 48 -8.35 10.31 5.78
C GLY A 48 -8.76 11.70 6.29
N LEU A 49 -7.86 12.39 7.00
CA LEU A 49 -8.08 13.76 7.49
C LEU A 49 -7.14 14.74 6.81
N ALA A 50 -7.70 15.86 6.34
CA ALA A 50 -6.95 17.01 5.82
C ALA A 50 -6.44 17.90 6.96
N GLU A 51 -5.48 18.79 6.66
CA GLU A 51 -4.91 19.73 7.63
C GLU A 51 -5.98 20.54 8.39
N THR A 52 -7.04 20.96 7.68
CA THR A 52 -8.15 21.75 8.24
C THR A 52 -9.01 21.00 9.24
N GLU A 53 -8.93 19.67 9.27
CA GLU A 53 -9.69 18.80 10.17
C GLU A 53 -8.87 18.42 11.42
N VAL A 54 -7.63 18.90 11.51
CA VAL A 54 -6.68 18.60 12.57
C VAL A 54 -6.38 19.84 13.40
N GLN A 55 -6.31 19.66 14.71
CA GLN A 55 -5.99 20.68 15.69
C GLN A 55 -4.83 20.20 16.58
N ALA A 56 -4.15 21.14 17.22
CA ALA A 56 -3.12 20.85 18.20
C ALA A 56 -3.46 21.53 19.54
N GLU A 57 -3.30 20.78 20.62
CA GLU A 57 -3.32 21.26 21.99
C GLU A 57 -1.91 21.12 22.56
N LEU A 58 -1.34 22.25 22.99
CA LEU A 58 0.02 22.34 23.51
C LEU A 58 0.00 22.58 25.01
N SER A 59 0.71 21.77 25.78
CA SER A 59 0.80 21.95 27.24
C SER A 59 2.06 21.30 27.82
N PRO A 60 2.75 21.93 28.80
CA PRO A 60 3.83 21.27 29.54
C PRO A 60 3.36 20.02 30.29
N ALA A 61 2.04 19.88 30.55
CA ALA A 61 1.48 18.66 31.11
C ALA A 61 1.62 17.44 30.17
N TYR A 62 1.87 17.69 28.88
CA TYR A 62 2.12 16.69 27.85
C TYR A 62 3.61 16.44 27.62
N ASP A 63 4.49 17.06 28.41
CA ASP A 63 5.93 16.76 28.39
C ASP A 63 6.24 15.44 29.12
N ARG A 64 7.45 14.94 28.89
CA ARG A 64 7.97 13.75 29.58
C ARG A 64 8.06 14.02 31.10
N ARG A 65 7.69 13.04 31.92
CA ARG A 65 7.89 13.09 33.37
C ARG A 65 9.38 12.98 33.72
N GLN A 66 9.79 13.65 34.79
CA GLN A 66 11.15 13.55 35.30
C GLN A 66 11.46 12.09 35.70
N LEU A 67 12.62 11.59 35.29
CA LEU A 67 13.03 10.23 35.66
C LEU A 67 13.23 10.14 37.18
N PRO A 68 12.89 9.00 37.82
CA PRO A 68 13.10 8.82 39.26
C PRO A 68 14.56 9.05 39.72
N GLY A 69 15.53 8.76 38.86
CA GLY A 69 16.97 8.98 39.10
C GLY A 69 17.53 10.33 38.62
N GLY A 70 16.67 11.25 38.16
CA GLY A 70 17.07 12.55 37.61
C GLY A 70 17.60 12.49 36.16
N GLN A 71 18.08 13.63 35.67
CA GLN A 71 18.50 13.82 34.26
C GLN A 71 19.92 13.32 33.97
N ALA A 72 20.75 13.11 35.01
CA ALA A 72 22.17 12.77 34.88
C ALA A 72 22.44 11.55 33.99
N TRP A 73 21.54 10.56 33.99
CA TRP A 73 21.61 9.42 33.08
C TRP A 73 21.54 9.83 31.61
N ILE A 74 20.56 10.66 31.24
CA ILE A 74 20.37 11.12 29.86
C ILE A 74 21.57 11.97 29.44
N ASP A 75 22.08 12.80 30.35
CA ASP A 75 23.28 13.61 30.12
C ASP A 75 24.50 12.73 29.84
N ALA A 76 24.73 11.69 30.65
CA ALA A 76 25.84 10.75 30.45
C ALA A 76 25.72 9.98 29.12
N VAL A 77 24.53 9.53 28.73
CA VAL A 77 24.29 8.88 27.43
C VAL A 77 24.62 9.82 26.28
N TRP A 78 24.21 11.09 26.39
CA TRP A 78 24.49 12.11 25.38
C TRP A 78 25.98 12.41 25.25
N GLU A 79 26.67 12.68 26.35
CA GLU A 79 28.12 12.97 26.36
C GLU A 79 28.92 11.81 25.77
N ALA A 80 28.57 10.57 26.13
CA ALA A 80 29.17 9.38 25.56
C ALA A 80 28.96 9.28 24.04
N ARG A 81 27.79 9.68 23.52
CA ARG A 81 27.52 9.66 22.08
C ARG A 81 28.20 10.81 21.33
N ALA A 82 28.10 12.03 21.86
CA ALA A 82 28.66 13.24 21.27
C ALA A 82 30.21 13.18 21.19
N SER A 83 30.87 12.57 22.18
CA SER A 83 32.32 12.36 22.14
C SER A 83 32.80 11.47 20.98
N HIS A 84 31.96 10.55 20.50
CA HIS A 84 32.25 9.70 19.35
C HIS A 84 31.75 10.28 18.02
N SER A 85 30.94 11.33 18.05
CA SER A 85 30.29 11.91 16.87
C SER A 85 30.15 13.42 17.09
N PRO A 86 31.23 14.20 16.93
CA PRO A 86 31.25 15.63 17.25
C PRO A 86 30.33 16.48 16.34
N TRP A 87 29.86 15.93 15.22
CA TRP A 87 28.87 16.55 14.34
C TRP A 87 27.42 16.36 14.83
N LEU A 88 27.20 15.62 15.91
CA LEU A 88 25.87 15.38 16.46
C LEU A 88 25.36 16.65 17.17
N PHE A 89 24.17 17.12 16.78
CA PHE A 89 23.50 18.24 17.44
C PHE A 89 22.21 17.77 18.12
N ASN A 90 21.78 18.49 19.18
CA ASN A 90 20.58 18.15 19.92
C ASN A 90 19.37 18.93 19.37
N GLY A 91 18.60 18.30 18.50
CA GLY A 91 17.38 18.89 17.93
C GLY A 91 16.17 18.82 18.85
N SER A 92 15.37 19.89 18.90
CA SER A 92 14.04 19.96 19.49
C SER A 92 13.04 19.15 18.66
N LYS A 93 12.06 18.52 19.31
CA LYS A 93 11.04 17.69 18.66
C LYS A 93 9.69 17.87 19.34
N PHE A 94 8.61 17.68 18.60
CA PHE A 94 7.28 17.56 19.21
C PHE A 94 7.17 16.21 19.93
N ARG A 95 6.69 16.22 21.17
CA ARG A 95 6.36 15.00 21.92
C ARG A 95 4.89 14.65 21.72
N LEU A 96 4.56 13.45 21.26
CA LEU A 96 3.18 13.00 21.22
C LEU A 96 2.76 12.43 22.58
N HIS A 97 1.83 13.11 23.27
CA HIS A 97 1.21 12.56 24.47
C HIS A 97 0.01 11.68 24.11
N SER A 98 -0.94 12.23 23.35
CA SER A 98 -2.14 11.50 22.91
C SER A 98 -2.73 12.12 21.66
N ALA A 99 -3.58 11.37 20.96
CA ALA A 99 -4.36 11.87 19.85
C ALA A 99 -5.82 11.44 20.04
N GLN A 100 -6.75 12.38 19.94
CA GLN A 100 -8.17 12.13 20.18
C GLN A 100 -8.99 12.58 18.98
N LEU A 101 -9.84 11.67 18.49
CA LEU A 101 -10.78 11.93 17.43
C LEU A 101 -12.15 12.24 18.03
N ASP A 102 -12.74 13.38 17.68
CA ASP A 102 -14.08 13.79 18.10
C ASP A 102 -14.81 14.48 16.94
N GLY A 103 -16.04 14.06 16.66
CA GLY A 103 -16.86 14.65 15.59
C GLY A 103 -16.23 14.68 14.18
N GLY A 104 -15.24 13.82 13.91
CA GLY A 104 -14.48 13.81 12.65
C GLY A 104 -13.26 14.72 12.63
N SER A 105 -13.02 15.51 13.68
CA SER A 105 -11.80 16.31 13.86
C SER A 105 -10.82 15.59 14.80
N LEU A 106 -9.52 15.71 14.52
CA LEU A 106 -8.45 15.15 15.33
C LEU A 106 -7.76 16.23 16.14
N THR A 107 -7.58 16.01 17.44
CA THR A 107 -6.72 16.83 18.29
C THR A 107 -5.46 16.07 18.68
N PHE A 108 -4.31 16.58 18.24
CA PHE A 108 -3.00 16.18 18.76
C PHE A 108 -2.73 16.88 20.09
N ARG A 109 -2.50 16.13 21.16
CA ARG A 109 -1.98 16.68 22.43
C ARG A 109 -0.47 16.53 22.44
N LEU A 110 0.23 17.66 22.36
CA LEU A 110 1.67 17.70 22.15
C LEU A 110 2.38 18.44 23.28
N GLY A 111 3.52 17.89 23.67
CA GLY A 111 4.54 18.56 24.46
C GLY A 111 5.79 18.84 23.62
N LEU A 112 6.88 19.21 24.28
CA LEU A 112 8.21 19.29 23.69
C LEU A 112 9.12 18.19 24.23
N THR A 113 10.03 17.76 23.37
CA THR A 113 11.15 16.88 23.73
C THR A 113 12.35 17.23 22.85
N CYS A 114 13.41 16.43 22.93
CA CYS A 114 14.59 16.61 22.09
C CYS A 114 15.24 15.27 21.74
N TYR A 115 16.14 15.30 20.77
CA TYR A 115 16.87 14.13 20.29
C TYR A 115 17.73 13.49 21.40
N LYS A 116 18.33 14.31 22.27
CA LYS A 116 19.06 13.86 23.46
C LYS A 116 18.19 13.02 24.39
N ASP A 117 16.99 13.50 24.72
CA ASP A 117 16.04 12.77 25.56
C ASP A 117 15.60 11.45 24.91
N PHE A 118 15.41 11.44 23.60
CA PHE A 118 15.09 10.21 22.85
C PHE A 118 16.19 9.15 22.95
N LEU A 119 17.45 9.55 22.82
CA LEU A 119 18.59 8.65 22.99
C LEU A 119 18.68 8.10 24.42
N GLY A 120 18.46 8.95 25.42
CA GLY A 120 18.53 8.58 26.84
C GLY A 120 17.34 7.79 27.37
N THR A 121 16.22 7.73 26.64
CA THR A 121 14.98 7.05 27.08
C THR A 121 14.54 5.97 26.09
N ASN A 122 13.86 6.31 24.99
CA ASN A 122 13.32 5.35 24.02
C ASN A 122 14.39 4.41 23.42
N ARG A 123 15.60 4.92 23.18
CA ARG A 123 16.71 4.14 22.60
C ARG A 123 17.68 3.57 23.65
N ALA A 124 17.47 3.87 24.92
CA ALA A 124 18.31 3.35 25.99
C ALA A 124 17.99 1.88 26.27
N GLY A 125 18.99 1.11 26.73
CA GLY A 125 18.80 -0.28 27.13
C GLY A 125 17.77 -0.47 28.27
N MET A 126 17.49 0.60 29.01
CA MET A 126 16.50 0.62 30.10
C MET A 126 15.08 1.01 29.67
N ALA A 127 14.81 1.21 28.38
CA ALA A 127 13.51 1.70 27.91
C ALA A 127 12.31 0.86 28.41
N ARG A 128 12.42 -0.47 28.41
CA ARG A 128 11.37 -1.36 28.94
C ARG A 128 11.12 -1.16 30.44
N HIS A 129 12.17 -0.91 31.21
CA HIS A 129 12.02 -0.64 32.64
C HIS A 129 11.33 0.70 32.87
N LEU A 130 11.69 1.73 32.09
CA LEU A 130 11.00 3.02 32.10
C LEU A 130 9.51 2.86 31.75
N GLN A 131 9.17 1.99 30.80
CA GLN A 131 7.77 1.71 30.46
C GLN A 131 7.00 1.05 31.61
N GLN A 132 7.60 0.06 32.28
CA GLN A 132 7.00 -0.60 33.44
C GLN A 132 6.80 0.37 34.61
N GLN A 133 7.82 1.18 34.90
CA GLN A 133 7.78 2.16 35.97
C GLN A 133 6.74 3.26 35.67
N GLY A 134 6.70 3.79 34.44
CA GLY A 134 5.70 4.78 34.04
C GLY A 134 4.27 4.27 34.16
N GLN A 135 4.06 2.99 33.79
CA GLN A 135 2.77 2.33 33.97
C GLN A 135 2.37 2.19 35.44
N GLN A 136 3.33 1.93 36.34
CA GLN A 136 3.09 1.82 37.78
C GLN A 136 2.80 3.18 38.42
N ASP A 137 3.59 4.19 38.07
CA ASP A 137 3.56 5.50 38.75
C ASP A 137 2.45 6.41 38.23
N PHE A 138 2.11 6.31 36.93
CA PHE A 138 1.17 7.21 36.27
C PHE A 138 0.04 6.52 35.52
N GLY A 139 0.04 5.18 35.45
CA GLY A 139 -0.90 4.46 34.58
C GLY A 139 -0.60 4.62 33.09
N ASP A 140 0.58 5.15 32.73
CA ASP A 140 1.00 5.43 31.35
C ASP A 140 2.43 4.91 31.11
N SER A 141 2.54 3.84 30.33
CA SER A 141 3.83 3.27 29.93
C SER A 141 4.75 4.25 29.18
N GLN A 142 4.25 5.35 28.63
CA GLN A 142 5.06 6.30 27.88
C GLN A 142 5.45 7.55 28.71
N ALA A 143 5.03 7.62 29.98
CA ALA A 143 5.20 8.79 30.84
C ALA A 143 6.67 9.24 30.98
N TYR A 144 7.60 8.28 31.07
CA TYR A 144 9.04 8.53 31.19
C TYR A 144 9.80 8.56 29.86
N LEU A 145 9.12 8.40 28.73
CA LEU A 145 9.74 8.35 27.41
C LEU A 145 9.62 9.70 26.69
N ALA A 146 10.63 10.00 25.87
CA ALA A 146 10.70 11.22 25.07
C ALA A 146 9.57 11.30 24.05
N GLU A 147 9.25 10.18 23.39
CA GLU A 147 8.16 10.06 22.41
C GLU A 147 8.16 11.13 21.30
N PRO A 148 9.29 11.38 20.60
CA PRO A 148 9.30 12.33 19.49
C PRO A 148 8.38 11.82 18.38
N LEU A 149 7.44 12.68 17.96
CA LEU A 149 6.49 12.41 16.89
C LEU A 149 7.24 12.27 15.56
N GLY A 150 7.13 11.11 14.91
CA GLY A 150 7.56 10.94 13.53
C GLY A 150 6.45 11.26 12.53
N VAL A 151 6.82 11.42 11.27
CA VAL A 151 5.92 11.47 10.13
C VAL A 151 6.41 10.53 9.02
N GLY A 152 5.49 9.89 8.30
CA GLY A 152 5.81 9.04 7.16
C GLY A 152 4.73 9.15 6.08
N ALA A 153 5.06 8.85 4.83
CA ALA A 153 4.10 8.90 3.72
C ALA A 153 4.08 7.66 2.84
N MET A 154 2.87 7.14 2.62
CA MET A 154 2.54 6.28 1.50
C MET A 154 2.43 7.14 0.23
N VAL A 155 3.56 7.39 -0.43
CA VAL A 155 3.62 8.18 -1.68
C VAL A 155 3.16 7.32 -2.85
N HIS A 156 2.04 7.71 -3.48
CA HIS A 156 1.36 6.96 -4.54
C HIS A 156 1.56 7.63 -5.91
N THR A 157 2.24 6.96 -6.83
CA THR A 157 2.59 7.47 -8.17
C THR A 157 1.41 7.38 -9.15
N ALA A 158 1.51 8.10 -10.27
CA ALA A 158 0.47 8.16 -11.30
C ALA A 158 0.17 6.81 -11.99
N ASP A 159 1.08 5.84 -11.89
CA ASP A 159 0.99 4.50 -12.45
C ASP A 159 0.66 3.42 -11.40
N ASP A 160 0.05 3.79 -10.27
CA ASP A 160 -0.47 2.89 -9.22
C ASP A 160 0.64 2.11 -8.48
N CYS A 161 1.80 2.75 -8.25
CA CYS A 161 2.89 2.27 -7.38
C CYS A 161 2.98 3.08 -6.08
N PHE A 162 3.44 2.44 -5.02
CA PHE A 162 3.93 3.10 -3.81
C PHE A 162 5.46 3.14 -3.79
N VAL A 163 6.00 4.27 -3.34
CA VAL A 163 7.44 4.50 -3.18
C VAL A 163 7.92 3.97 -1.83
N PHE A 164 8.99 3.19 -1.86
CA PHE A 164 9.72 2.70 -0.72
C PHE A 164 11.22 2.96 -0.92
N LEU A 165 11.98 2.99 0.17
CA LEU A 165 13.40 3.34 0.16
C LEU A 165 14.21 2.28 0.90
N ARG A 166 15.34 1.87 0.35
CA ARG A 166 16.31 1.02 1.04
C ARG A 166 17.20 1.90 1.91
N ARG A 167 17.04 1.82 3.23
CA ARG A 167 17.83 2.61 4.17
C ARG A 167 19.32 2.29 4.05
N SER A 168 20.17 3.30 4.12
CA SER A 168 21.63 3.13 4.15
C SER A 168 22.05 2.30 5.37
N LEU A 169 23.19 1.61 5.31
CA LEU A 169 23.75 0.91 6.48
C LEU A 169 24.32 1.88 7.53
N ARG A 170 24.41 3.16 7.20
CA ARG A 170 25.02 4.20 8.07
C ARG A 170 24.02 4.96 8.92
N VAL A 171 22.71 4.77 8.70
CA VAL A 171 21.66 5.47 9.47
C VAL A 171 21.56 4.92 10.90
N GLY A 172 21.09 5.76 11.83
CA GLY A 172 20.99 5.42 13.25
C GLY A 172 19.80 4.51 13.64
N GLU A 173 18.83 4.32 12.77
CA GLU A 173 17.65 3.46 12.99
C GLU A 173 17.38 2.57 11.78
N ALA A 174 17.13 1.28 12.02
CA ALA A 174 16.76 0.30 11.00
C ALA A 174 17.73 0.24 9.78
N PRO A 175 19.06 0.11 9.98
CA PRO A 175 20.02 0.11 8.87
C PRO A 175 19.75 -1.05 7.90
N GLY A 176 19.71 -0.76 6.59
CA GLY A 176 19.48 -1.76 5.54
C GLY A 176 18.04 -2.24 5.37
N LEU A 177 17.12 -1.86 6.26
CA LEU A 177 15.70 -2.17 6.10
C LEU A 177 15.05 -1.30 5.00
N VAL A 178 13.86 -1.70 4.57
CA VAL A 178 13.02 -0.93 3.66
C VAL A 178 12.13 0.00 4.46
N ASP A 179 12.08 1.27 4.08
CA ASP A 179 11.24 2.29 4.67
C ASP A 179 10.32 2.94 3.65
N ILE A 180 9.48 3.84 4.13
CA ILE A 180 8.79 4.85 3.34
C ILE A 180 9.49 6.22 3.52
N PRO A 181 9.28 7.19 2.62
CA PRO A 181 9.72 8.56 2.86
C PRO A 181 9.12 9.11 4.17
N GLY A 182 9.95 9.75 4.99
CA GLY A 182 9.52 10.24 6.29
C GLY A 182 10.65 10.83 7.13
N GLY A 183 10.29 11.35 8.29
CA GLY A 183 11.22 12.03 9.19
C GLY A 183 10.53 12.52 10.45
N HIS A 184 10.93 13.69 10.95
CA HIS A 184 10.41 14.24 12.20
C HIS A 184 10.12 15.73 12.08
N PRO A 185 8.86 16.19 12.25
CA PRO A 185 8.55 17.61 12.30
C PRO A 185 9.27 18.29 13.48
N GLU A 186 9.72 19.51 13.25
CA GLU A 186 10.59 20.22 14.19
C GLU A 186 9.95 21.53 14.68
N PRO A 187 9.93 21.80 15.99
CA PRO A 187 9.53 23.11 16.53
C PRO A 187 10.31 24.27 15.91
N GLN A 188 11.59 24.08 15.61
CA GLN A 188 12.45 25.09 14.96
C GLN A 188 11.86 25.59 13.64
N ALA A 189 11.25 24.71 12.84
CA ALA A 189 10.63 25.06 11.57
C ALA A 189 9.38 25.94 11.72
N VAL A 190 8.79 26.00 12.92
CA VAL A 190 7.65 26.87 13.24
C VAL A 190 8.12 28.28 13.65
N VAL A 191 9.21 28.37 14.43
CA VAL A 191 9.63 29.62 15.09
C VAL A 191 10.76 30.37 14.39
N GLY A 192 11.50 29.72 13.48
CA GLY A 192 12.55 30.36 12.69
C GLY A 192 13.80 30.67 13.50
N ASP A 193 13.97 31.91 13.97
CA ASP A 193 15.24 32.44 14.50
C ASP A 193 15.47 32.18 16.01
N ILE A 194 14.50 31.58 16.71
CA ILE A 194 14.67 31.24 18.14
C ILE A 194 15.68 30.09 18.26
N PRO A 195 16.75 30.20 19.08
CA PRO A 195 17.66 29.08 19.31
C PRO A 195 16.93 27.86 19.85
N GLU A 196 17.34 26.67 19.41
CA GLU A 196 16.60 25.42 19.61
C GLU A 196 16.36 25.07 21.09
N GLU A 197 17.33 25.37 21.96
CA GLU A 197 17.25 25.22 23.41
C GLU A 197 16.34 26.23 24.12
N SER A 198 16.02 27.33 23.43
CA SER A 198 15.21 28.43 23.94
C SER A 198 13.74 28.32 23.56
N ILE A 199 13.38 27.43 22.63
CA ILE A 199 12.00 27.22 22.21
C ILE A 199 11.13 26.82 23.41
N ARG A 200 9.99 27.50 23.55
CA ARG A 200 8.94 27.20 24.52
C ARG A 200 7.62 26.95 23.81
N LEU A 201 6.67 26.31 24.50
CA LEU A 201 5.35 26.02 23.95
C LEU A 201 4.54 27.29 23.61
N GLU A 202 4.81 28.39 24.29
CA GLU A 202 4.19 29.71 24.03
C GLU A 202 4.64 30.33 22.70
N ASP A 203 5.82 29.95 22.20
CA ASP A 203 6.35 30.42 20.92
C ASP A 203 5.71 29.73 19.72
N LEU A 204 4.86 28.71 19.95
CA LEU A 204 4.36 27.79 18.92
C LEU A 204 2.86 28.01 18.66
N PRO A 205 2.48 28.82 17.66
CA PRO A 205 1.07 28.93 17.27
C PRO A 205 0.52 27.55 16.87
N ARG A 206 -0.55 27.12 17.52
CA ARG A 206 -1.15 25.78 17.35
C ARG A 206 -1.44 25.43 15.88
N GLN A 207 -1.94 26.39 15.11
CA GLN A 207 -2.20 26.22 13.68
C GLN A 207 -0.91 25.99 12.88
N MET A 208 0.18 26.69 13.23
CA MET A 208 1.47 26.51 12.58
C MET A 208 2.13 25.18 12.96
N VAL A 209 1.88 24.65 14.16
CA VAL A 209 2.31 23.30 14.54
C VAL A 209 1.61 22.23 13.68
N VAL A 210 0.29 22.32 13.51
CA VAL A 210 -0.43 21.40 12.62
C VAL A 210 0.08 21.52 11.18
N LYS A 211 0.25 22.76 10.69
CA LYS A 211 0.82 23.01 9.36
C LYS A 211 2.22 22.42 9.21
N GLU A 212 3.06 22.51 10.23
CA GLU A 212 4.41 21.92 10.22
C GLU A 212 4.35 20.39 10.17
N ILE A 213 3.45 19.74 10.92
CA ILE A 213 3.25 18.29 10.85
C ILE A 213 2.86 17.85 9.42
N PHE A 214 2.01 18.61 8.73
CA PHE A 214 1.61 18.29 7.34
C PHE A 214 2.66 18.72 6.29
N THR A 215 3.35 19.84 6.50
CA THR A 215 4.31 20.37 5.51
C THR A 215 5.64 19.65 5.59
N SER A 216 6.07 19.22 6.78
CA SER A 216 7.31 18.47 6.97
C SER A 216 7.37 17.24 6.08
N ILE A 217 6.31 16.43 6.02
CA ILE A 217 6.32 15.23 5.18
C ILE A 217 6.50 15.53 3.69
N LEU A 218 6.00 16.66 3.18
CA LEU A 218 6.28 17.08 1.80
C LEU A 218 7.74 17.48 1.60
N ARG A 219 8.36 18.12 2.61
CA ARG A 219 9.79 18.46 2.58
C ARG A 219 10.64 17.19 2.63
N GLU A 220 10.32 16.21 3.48
CA GLU A 220 11.03 14.92 3.51
C GLU A 220 10.99 14.21 2.15
N ILE A 221 9.80 14.17 1.51
CA ILE A 221 9.68 13.58 0.17
C ILE A 221 10.54 14.35 -0.86
N ARG A 222 10.56 15.69 -0.79
CA ARG A 222 11.42 16.51 -1.66
C ARG A 222 12.89 16.25 -1.38
N ASP A 223 13.29 16.16 -0.13
CA ASP A 223 14.70 16.17 0.27
C ASP A 223 15.35 14.79 0.09
N GLU A 224 14.60 13.71 0.34
CA GLU A 224 15.07 12.33 0.20
C GLU A 224 14.81 11.74 -1.20
N VAL A 225 13.65 12.05 -1.81
CA VAL A 225 13.23 11.47 -3.12
C VAL A 225 13.43 12.44 -4.29
N ASN A 226 13.79 13.69 -4.03
CA ASN A 226 13.99 14.75 -5.03
C ASN A 226 12.76 15.05 -5.88
N LEU A 227 11.56 14.91 -5.29
CA LEU A 227 10.30 15.21 -5.99
C LEU A 227 9.95 16.69 -5.89
N PRO A 228 9.64 17.37 -7.02
CA PRO A 228 9.19 18.75 -6.97
C PRO A 228 7.85 18.86 -6.24
N LEU A 229 7.74 19.78 -5.28
CA LEU A 229 6.52 20.00 -4.49
C LEU A 229 5.24 20.16 -5.35
N PRO A 230 5.24 20.84 -6.51
CA PRO A 230 4.04 20.95 -7.35
C PRO A 230 3.54 19.61 -7.93
N THR A 231 4.35 18.55 -7.89
CA THR A 231 3.95 17.20 -8.32
C THR A 231 3.26 16.40 -7.22
N LEU A 232 3.27 16.90 -5.97
CA LEU A 232 2.71 16.22 -4.80
C LEU A 232 1.35 16.84 -4.43
N SER A 233 0.37 16.00 -4.12
CA SER A 233 -0.89 16.45 -3.53
C SER A 233 -0.69 16.94 -2.10
N GLN A 234 -1.67 17.65 -1.57
CA GLN A 234 -1.73 17.88 -0.13
C GLN A 234 -1.76 16.53 0.61
N PRO A 235 -1.02 16.38 1.72
CA PRO A 235 -1.03 15.16 2.52
C PRO A 235 -2.37 14.96 3.20
N VAL A 236 -2.72 13.69 3.34
CA VAL A 236 -3.88 13.25 4.08
C VAL A 236 -3.42 12.33 5.19
N LEU A 237 -3.81 12.60 6.43
CA LEU A 237 -3.50 11.73 7.56
C LEU A 237 -4.35 10.46 7.50
N LEU A 238 -3.68 9.29 7.50
CA LEU A 238 -4.31 7.98 7.57
C LEU A 238 -4.52 7.52 9.02
N GLY A 239 -3.61 7.91 9.91
CA GLY A 239 -3.65 7.54 11.31
C GLY A 239 -2.28 7.64 11.98
N ILE A 240 -2.15 6.97 13.12
CA ILE A 240 -0.93 6.98 13.94
C ILE A 240 -0.57 5.54 14.29
N ALA A 241 0.67 5.14 13.98
CA ALA A 241 1.23 3.85 14.33
C ALA A 241 2.34 4.02 15.38
N ARG A 242 2.55 3.00 16.21
CA ARG A 242 3.64 2.94 17.20
C ARG A 242 4.67 1.89 16.81
N ASN A 243 5.93 2.26 16.86
CA ASN A 243 7.08 1.39 16.73
C ASN A 243 7.42 0.77 18.09
N GLN A 244 7.05 -0.50 18.29
CA GLN A 244 7.29 -1.23 19.53
C GLN A 244 8.77 -1.61 19.71
N THR A 245 9.57 -1.67 18.64
CA THR A 245 11.03 -1.88 18.74
C THR A 245 11.76 -0.63 19.22
N SER A 246 11.13 0.54 19.13
CA SER A 246 11.61 1.82 19.67
C SER A 246 10.80 2.29 20.88
N ALA A 247 10.44 1.34 21.76
CA ALA A 247 9.70 1.57 23.01
C ALA A 247 8.37 2.29 22.80
N GLY A 248 7.67 2.00 21.71
CA GLY A 248 6.33 2.53 21.44
C GLY A 248 6.29 3.90 20.78
N ARG A 249 7.42 4.46 20.32
CA ARG A 249 7.48 5.77 19.63
C ARG A 249 6.47 5.83 18.50
N ALA A 250 5.67 6.90 18.46
CA ALA A 250 4.62 7.08 17.48
C ALA A 250 5.07 7.84 16.22
N SER A 251 4.45 7.50 15.10
CA SER A 251 4.55 8.21 13.83
C SER A 251 3.15 8.47 13.27
N ALA A 252 2.91 9.69 12.78
CA ALA A 252 1.74 10.06 12.01
C ALA A 252 1.97 9.65 10.54
N GLU A 253 1.10 8.79 10.01
CA GLU A 253 1.28 8.22 8.68
C GLU A 253 0.30 8.85 7.69
N PHE A 254 0.85 9.34 6.58
CA PHE A 254 0.15 10.11 5.56
C PHE A 254 0.00 9.33 4.26
N TYR A 255 -0.95 9.77 3.44
CA TYR A 255 -1.06 9.42 2.03
C TYR A 255 -0.83 10.67 1.19
N VAL A 256 0.02 10.54 0.17
CA VAL A 256 0.37 11.64 -0.75
C VAL A 256 0.32 11.10 -2.18
N ARG A 257 -0.42 11.76 -3.07
CA ARG A 257 -0.42 11.42 -4.50
C ARG A 257 0.69 12.18 -5.20
N CYS A 258 1.40 11.51 -6.10
CA CYS A 258 2.36 12.11 -7.01
C CYS A 258 1.83 12.04 -8.45
N SER A 259 1.93 13.15 -9.19
CA SER A 259 1.54 13.21 -10.61
C SER A 259 2.56 12.55 -11.56
N LEU A 260 3.75 12.20 -11.06
CA LEU A 260 4.78 11.50 -11.81
C LEU A 260 4.58 9.98 -11.77
N THR A 261 5.02 9.30 -12.82
CA THR A 261 5.10 7.84 -12.85
C THR A 261 6.29 7.34 -12.02
N SER A 262 6.29 6.06 -11.64
CA SER A 262 7.39 5.41 -10.92
C SER A 262 8.74 5.58 -11.64
N GLU A 263 8.78 5.48 -12.97
CA GLU A 263 9.99 5.71 -13.77
C GLU A 263 10.48 7.17 -13.66
N GLN A 264 9.58 8.14 -13.74
CA GLN A 264 9.94 9.55 -13.57
C GLN A 264 10.41 9.85 -12.14
N VAL A 265 9.77 9.25 -11.13
CA VAL A 265 10.19 9.35 -9.73
C VAL A 265 11.58 8.75 -9.56
N LYS A 266 11.87 7.61 -10.18
CA LYS A 266 13.19 6.97 -10.15
C LYS A 266 14.26 7.88 -10.74
N GLN A 267 14.01 8.48 -11.90
CA GLN A 267 14.94 9.42 -12.53
C GLN A 267 15.21 10.64 -11.64
N ARG A 268 14.19 11.15 -10.94
CA ARG A 268 14.36 12.24 -9.96
C ARG A 268 15.24 11.82 -8.79
N TYR A 269 14.97 10.65 -8.21
CA TYR A 269 15.77 10.08 -7.13
C TYR A 269 17.24 9.91 -7.54
N GLU A 270 17.51 9.42 -8.76
CA GLU A 270 18.87 9.21 -9.28
C GLU A 270 19.65 10.53 -9.51
N ILE A 271 18.96 11.66 -9.77
CA ILE A 271 19.60 12.99 -9.79
C ILE A 271 20.11 13.38 -8.40
N GLY A 272 19.49 12.85 -7.34
CA GLY A 272 19.79 13.14 -5.94
C GLY A 272 19.03 14.34 -5.40
N GLY A 273 18.69 14.28 -4.10
CA GLY A 273 18.20 15.41 -3.31
C GLY A 273 19.20 15.82 -2.22
N PRO A 274 18.87 16.83 -1.41
CA PRO A 274 19.63 17.22 -0.21
C PRO A 274 20.07 16.04 0.66
N GLU A 275 19.20 15.05 0.83
CA GLU A 275 19.41 13.88 1.71
C GLU A 275 19.60 12.57 0.93
N ALA A 276 20.16 12.64 -0.28
CA ALA A 276 20.37 11.47 -1.15
C ALA A 276 21.24 10.34 -0.55
N GLN A 277 21.91 10.59 0.59
CA GLN A 277 22.76 9.60 1.26
C GLN A 277 22.03 8.77 2.33
N GLU A 278 20.82 9.16 2.73
CA GLU A 278 20.07 8.46 3.78
C GLU A 278 19.51 7.12 3.29
N SER A 279 19.22 7.03 1.98
CA SER A 279 18.82 5.81 1.30
C SER A 279 19.83 5.40 0.22
N THR A 280 19.88 4.10 -0.08
CA THR A 280 20.79 3.47 -1.05
C THR A 280 20.07 2.94 -2.27
N GLY A 281 18.74 3.06 -2.31
CA GLY A 281 17.94 2.66 -3.45
C GLY A 281 16.48 2.98 -3.24
N ILE A 282 15.77 3.11 -4.36
CA ILE A 282 14.33 3.33 -4.42
C ILE A 282 13.64 2.07 -4.93
N ILE A 283 12.51 1.72 -4.32
CA ILE A 283 11.73 0.52 -4.59
C ILE A 283 10.29 0.96 -4.88
N PHE A 284 9.68 0.37 -5.89
CA PHE A 284 8.29 0.62 -6.23
C PHE A 284 7.48 -0.66 -6.06
N ILE A 285 6.45 -0.62 -5.22
CA ILE A 285 5.52 -1.74 -5.04
C ILE A 285 4.17 -1.33 -5.61
N LYS A 286 3.59 -2.15 -6.49
CA LYS A 286 2.23 -1.87 -6.98
C LYS A 286 1.24 -1.85 -5.83
N ARG A 287 0.25 -0.97 -5.93
CA ARG A 287 -0.83 -0.87 -4.94
C ARG A 287 -1.39 -2.25 -4.58
N GLU A 288 -1.69 -3.07 -5.58
CA GLU A 288 -2.27 -4.41 -5.36
C GLU A 288 -1.38 -5.41 -4.64
N ASP A 289 -0.06 -5.22 -4.66
CA ASP A 289 0.87 -6.05 -3.89
C ASP A 289 1.05 -5.48 -2.48
N VAL A 290 1.06 -4.15 -2.30
CA VAL A 290 1.00 -3.48 -0.97
C VAL A 290 -0.20 -3.98 -0.18
N LEU A 291 -1.32 -4.15 -0.88
CA LEU A 291 -2.56 -4.70 -0.38
C LEU A 291 -2.43 -6.09 0.27
N THR A 292 -1.50 -6.92 -0.17
CA THR A 292 -1.27 -8.25 0.40
C THR A 292 0.10 -8.37 1.06
N LEU A 293 0.82 -7.26 1.22
CA LEU A 293 2.24 -7.26 1.58
C LEU A 293 2.50 -7.93 2.92
N GLU A 294 1.63 -7.73 3.89
CA GLU A 294 1.69 -8.38 5.21
C GLU A 294 1.60 -9.92 5.13
N GLN A 295 0.91 -10.45 4.12
CA GLN A 295 0.79 -11.89 3.87
C GLN A 295 2.00 -12.42 3.07
N ILE A 296 2.70 -11.54 2.34
CA ILE A 296 3.90 -11.85 1.57
C ILE A 296 5.11 -11.74 2.51
N GLY A 297 5.37 -12.82 3.23
CA GLY A 297 6.27 -12.81 4.40
C GLY A 297 7.72 -12.42 4.13
N GLU A 298 8.27 -12.50 2.92
CA GLU A 298 9.67 -12.08 2.65
C GLU A 298 9.83 -10.57 2.69
N MET A 299 9.09 -9.83 1.87
CA MET A 299 9.23 -8.38 1.82
C MET A 299 8.73 -7.70 3.10
N TRP A 300 7.68 -8.23 3.74
CA TRP A 300 7.20 -7.69 5.02
C TRP A 300 8.25 -7.75 6.13
N ARG A 301 9.10 -8.79 6.14
CA ARG A 301 10.20 -8.92 7.10
C ARG A 301 11.32 -7.92 6.87
N GLU A 302 11.44 -7.38 5.67
CA GLU A 302 12.44 -6.36 5.35
C GLU A 302 11.97 -4.93 5.63
N LEU A 303 10.66 -4.70 5.84
CA LEU A 303 10.14 -3.39 6.21
C LEU A 303 10.55 -3.04 7.64
N CYS A 304 10.94 -1.78 7.86
CA CYS A 304 11.05 -1.24 9.21
C CYS A 304 9.66 -1.04 9.85
N PRO A 305 9.57 -0.91 11.18
CA PRO A 305 8.28 -0.78 11.87
C PRO A 305 7.43 0.43 11.44
N SER A 306 8.03 1.59 11.13
CA SER A 306 7.28 2.75 10.62
C SER A 306 6.59 2.44 9.29
N ALA A 307 7.34 1.90 8.33
CA ALA A 307 6.78 1.48 7.05
C ALA A 307 5.69 0.41 7.18
N LYS A 308 5.86 -0.58 8.07
CA LYS A 308 4.81 -1.55 8.40
C LYS A 308 3.54 -0.86 8.93
N GLY A 309 3.71 0.11 9.82
CA GLY A 309 2.61 0.91 10.38
C GLY A 309 1.82 1.65 9.30
N ALA A 310 2.51 2.33 8.40
CA ALA A 310 1.90 3.04 7.27
C ALA A 310 1.19 2.12 6.28
N VAL A 311 1.83 0.99 5.90
CA VAL A 311 1.20 -0.02 5.03
C VAL A 311 -0.06 -0.57 5.69
N ARG A 312 -0.01 -0.85 7.00
CA ARG A 312 -1.19 -1.34 7.73
C ARG A 312 -2.30 -0.29 7.77
N LEU A 313 -2.01 0.97 8.08
CA LEU A 313 -2.99 2.06 8.04
C LEU A 313 -3.61 2.25 6.66
N TYR A 314 -2.79 2.20 5.61
CA TYR A 314 -3.25 2.25 4.23
C TYR A 314 -4.17 1.07 3.87
N THR A 315 -3.81 -0.14 4.29
CA THR A 315 -4.61 -1.34 3.98
C THR A 315 -5.87 -1.47 4.83
N LEU A 316 -5.91 -0.85 6.01
CA LEU A 316 -7.09 -0.73 6.86
C LEU A 316 -8.10 0.30 6.35
N ASN A 317 -7.70 1.18 5.43
CA ASN A 317 -8.57 2.17 4.81
C ASN A 317 -9.85 1.52 4.22
N PRO A 318 -11.05 2.01 4.56
CA PRO A 318 -12.31 1.43 4.12
C PRO A 318 -12.45 1.25 2.60
N ASP A 319 -12.03 2.23 1.79
CA ASP A 319 -12.16 2.17 0.32
C ASP A 319 -11.25 1.10 -0.27
N VAL A 320 -10.04 0.98 0.28
CA VAL A 320 -9.07 -0.04 -0.10
C VAL A 320 -9.62 -1.43 0.23
N ARG A 321 -10.18 -1.61 1.42
CA ARG A 321 -10.81 -2.87 1.85
C ARG A 321 -12.03 -3.20 1.00
N LEU A 322 -12.87 -2.20 0.71
CA LEU A 322 -14.05 -2.35 -0.12
C LEU A 322 -13.67 -2.74 -1.56
N SER A 323 -12.70 -2.06 -2.17
CA SER A 323 -12.21 -2.37 -3.51
C SER A 323 -11.68 -3.81 -3.64
N LYS A 324 -10.95 -4.31 -2.62
CA LYS A 324 -10.52 -5.71 -2.55
C LYS A 324 -11.69 -6.67 -2.41
N ALA A 325 -12.60 -6.38 -1.47
CA ALA A 325 -13.75 -7.22 -1.20
C ALA A 325 -14.63 -7.33 -2.46
N LEU A 326 -14.88 -6.22 -3.15
CA LEU A 326 -15.56 -6.17 -4.44
C LEU A 326 -14.81 -6.99 -5.50
N SER A 327 -13.49 -6.81 -5.66
CA SER A 327 -12.70 -7.62 -6.62
C SER A 327 -12.82 -9.12 -6.34
N CYS A 328 -12.71 -9.52 -5.07
CA CYS A 328 -12.78 -10.91 -4.64
C CYS A 328 -14.15 -11.52 -4.93
N VAL A 329 -15.21 -10.82 -4.52
CA VAL A 329 -16.58 -11.31 -4.63
C VAL A 329 -17.02 -11.36 -6.09
N LEU A 330 -16.86 -10.27 -6.82
CA LEU A 330 -17.32 -10.15 -8.20
C LEU A 330 -16.58 -11.09 -9.15
N ARG A 331 -15.32 -11.47 -8.86
CA ARG A 331 -14.52 -12.33 -9.74
C ARG A 331 -14.52 -13.82 -9.36
N HIS A 332 -14.61 -14.12 -8.06
CA HIS A 332 -14.28 -15.45 -7.53
C HIS A 332 -15.34 -16.04 -6.60
N GLY A 333 -16.04 -15.21 -5.81
CA GLY A 333 -16.76 -15.68 -4.61
C GLY A 333 -18.25 -15.37 -4.53
N ALA A 334 -18.88 -14.79 -5.56
CA ALA A 334 -20.28 -14.35 -5.48
C ALA A 334 -21.25 -15.47 -5.05
N ALA A 335 -21.13 -16.66 -5.67
CA ALA A 335 -21.97 -17.82 -5.35
C ALA A 335 -21.79 -18.30 -3.89
N GLN A 336 -20.56 -18.24 -3.35
CA GLN A 336 -20.25 -18.64 -1.97
C GLN A 336 -20.88 -17.71 -0.93
N LEU A 337 -21.22 -16.48 -1.34
CA LEU A 337 -21.87 -15.49 -0.49
C LEU A 337 -23.39 -15.41 -0.72
N GLY A 338 -23.96 -16.36 -1.47
CA GLY A 338 -25.39 -16.35 -1.82
C GLY A 338 -25.81 -15.17 -2.70
N LEU A 339 -24.86 -14.52 -3.38
CA LEU A 339 -25.14 -13.42 -4.30
C LEU A 339 -25.46 -13.99 -5.67
N GLU A 340 -26.66 -13.74 -6.16
CA GLU A 340 -27.07 -14.09 -7.52
C GLU A 340 -26.40 -13.14 -8.52
N MET A 341 -25.53 -13.71 -9.39
CA MET A 341 -24.97 -13.00 -10.53
C MET A 341 -25.85 -13.23 -11.75
N GLY A 342 -26.74 -12.29 -12.06
CA GLY A 342 -27.40 -12.26 -13.36
C GLY A 342 -26.52 -11.52 -14.36
N ALA A 343 -26.18 -12.15 -15.49
CA ALA A 343 -25.45 -11.47 -16.58
C ALA A 343 -24.10 -10.84 -16.16
N GLY A 344 -23.37 -11.48 -15.23
CA GLY A 344 -22.09 -10.95 -14.74
C GLY A 344 -22.16 -9.75 -13.83
N LEU A 345 -23.37 -9.37 -13.42
CA LEU A 345 -23.60 -8.28 -12.49
C LEU A 345 -24.23 -8.79 -11.21
N CYS A 346 -23.74 -8.24 -10.11
CA CYS A 346 -24.43 -8.28 -8.84
C CYS A 346 -25.27 -7.01 -8.71
N LEU A 347 -26.49 -7.11 -8.20
CA LEU A 347 -27.19 -5.93 -7.69
C LEU A 347 -26.30 -5.28 -6.61
N VAL A 348 -26.18 -3.95 -6.62
CA VAL A 348 -25.76 -3.16 -5.43
C VAL A 348 -26.94 -3.10 -4.47
N ARG A 349 -27.51 -4.27 -4.18
CA ARG A 349 -28.42 -4.50 -3.08
C ARG A 349 -27.71 -5.44 -2.15
N TRP A 350 -27.14 -4.87 -1.11
CA TRP A 350 -26.81 -5.65 0.06
C TRP A 350 -28.06 -6.02 0.87
N ASP A 351 -29.23 -5.47 0.49
CA ASP A 351 -30.55 -5.99 0.82
C ASP A 351 -30.93 -7.15 -0.12
N VAL A 352 -30.34 -8.31 0.14
CA VAL A 352 -31.03 -9.56 -0.20
C VAL A 352 -32.13 -9.71 0.84
N GLY A 353 -33.38 -9.84 0.41
CA GLY A 353 -34.56 -10.01 1.25
C GLY A 353 -34.60 -11.31 2.08
N ARG A 354 -33.44 -11.85 2.46
CA ARG A 354 -33.23 -12.84 3.51
C ARG A 354 -31.89 -12.52 4.15
N GLY A 355 -31.94 -11.99 5.37
CA GLY A 355 -30.82 -11.37 6.06
C GLY A 355 -29.53 -12.18 6.05
N GLN A 356 -28.50 -11.60 5.45
CA GLN A 356 -27.18 -11.41 6.01
C GLN A 356 -26.34 -10.76 4.92
N VAL A 357 -26.10 -9.46 5.08
CA VAL A 357 -24.91 -8.77 4.61
C VAL A 357 -23.69 -9.64 4.98
N PRO A 358 -22.91 -10.25 4.06
CA PRO A 358 -21.64 -10.84 4.47
C PRO A 358 -20.84 -9.86 5.33
N ALA A 359 -20.44 -10.30 6.52
CA ALA A 359 -19.83 -9.44 7.55
C ALA A 359 -18.70 -8.54 7.03
N ARG A 360 -18.01 -8.99 5.96
CA ARG A 360 -16.96 -8.24 5.26
C ARG A 360 -17.41 -6.93 4.60
N PHE A 361 -18.72 -6.68 4.45
CA PHE A 361 -19.31 -5.43 3.95
C PHE A 361 -20.26 -4.78 4.98
N GLY A 362 -20.18 -5.18 6.25
CA GLY A 362 -20.96 -4.52 7.30
C GLY A 362 -20.66 -3.02 7.36
N GLY A 363 -21.71 -2.19 7.31
CA GLY A 363 -21.59 -0.73 7.37
C GLY A 363 -21.25 -0.04 6.04
N VAL A 364 -21.10 -0.77 4.93
CA VAL A 364 -20.84 -0.18 3.60
C VAL A 364 -22.14 0.35 3.00
N SER A 365 -22.17 1.63 2.63
CA SER A 365 -23.29 2.29 1.96
C SER A 365 -23.18 2.19 0.42
N VAL A 366 -24.28 2.49 -0.27
CA VAL A 366 -24.28 2.62 -1.74
C VAL A 366 -23.33 3.73 -2.20
N ALA A 367 -23.25 4.83 -1.44
CA ALA A 367 -22.36 5.95 -1.74
C ALA A 367 -20.88 5.53 -1.67
N ASP A 368 -20.51 4.67 -0.72
CA ASP A 368 -19.14 4.14 -0.63
C ASP A 368 -18.80 3.29 -1.85
N VAL A 369 -19.74 2.46 -2.31
CA VAL A 369 -19.53 1.66 -3.54
C VAL A 369 -19.39 2.57 -4.75
N GLN A 370 -20.25 3.58 -4.91
CA GLN A 370 -20.15 4.56 -6.00
C GLN A 370 -18.80 5.26 -5.98
N HIS A 371 -18.37 5.72 -4.80
CA HIS A 371 -17.09 6.38 -4.62
C HIS A 371 -15.91 5.49 -5.01
N VAL A 372 -15.89 4.23 -4.55
CA VAL A 372 -14.84 3.26 -4.89
C VAL A 372 -14.81 2.95 -6.38
N VAL A 373 -15.96 2.89 -7.05
CA VAL A 373 -16.01 2.68 -8.51
C VAL A 373 -15.49 3.90 -9.26
N GLU A 374 -15.93 5.10 -8.88
CA GLU A 374 -15.53 6.37 -9.52
C GLU A 374 -14.02 6.63 -9.39
N THR A 375 -13.44 6.35 -8.22
CA THR A 375 -12.02 6.61 -7.93
C THR A 375 -11.08 5.44 -8.31
N ASN A 376 -11.59 4.38 -8.95
CA ASN A 376 -10.78 3.24 -9.34
C ASN A 376 -9.98 3.51 -10.62
N GLU A 377 -8.68 3.81 -10.48
CA GLU A 377 -7.78 4.12 -11.61
C GLU A 377 -7.71 2.98 -12.65
N LYS A 378 -7.70 1.72 -12.20
CA LYS A 378 -7.70 0.53 -13.06
C LYS A 378 -9.06 0.26 -13.72
N ARG A 379 -10.09 1.05 -13.40
CA ARG A 379 -11.49 0.90 -13.85
C ARG A 379 -11.94 -0.56 -13.75
N ARG A 380 -11.68 -1.18 -12.60
CA ARG A 380 -11.95 -2.60 -12.35
C ARG A 380 -13.43 -2.92 -12.33
N PHE A 381 -14.27 -1.93 -12.05
CA PHE A 381 -15.69 -2.07 -11.83
C PHE A 381 -16.49 -1.15 -12.75
N ALA A 382 -17.75 -1.51 -12.96
CA ALA A 382 -18.73 -0.66 -13.62
C ALA A 382 -20.05 -0.72 -12.85
N LEU A 383 -20.78 0.41 -12.85
CA LEU A 383 -22.11 0.53 -12.28
C LEU A 383 -23.13 0.76 -13.39
N ARG A 384 -24.31 0.15 -13.28
CA ARG A 384 -25.45 0.41 -14.16
C ARG A 384 -26.78 0.30 -13.41
N PRO A 385 -27.81 1.08 -13.75
CA PRO A 385 -29.15 0.86 -13.21
C PRO A 385 -29.78 -0.41 -13.78
N HIS A 386 -30.52 -1.15 -12.95
CA HIS A 386 -31.28 -2.32 -13.37
C HIS A 386 -32.41 -1.89 -14.32
N PRO A 387 -32.59 -2.53 -15.49
CA PRO A 387 -33.53 -2.07 -16.51
C PRO A 387 -34.98 -1.96 -16.06
N SER A 388 -35.44 -2.81 -15.13
CA SER A 388 -36.85 -2.86 -14.70
C SER A 388 -37.20 -2.00 -13.49
N ASP A 389 -36.23 -1.65 -12.63
CA ASP A 389 -36.51 -1.02 -11.33
C ASP A 389 -35.51 0.08 -10.94
N GLY A 390 -34.54 0.38 -11.80
CA GLY A 390 -33.57 1.45 -11.62
C GLY A 390 -32.53 1.22 -10.52
N ARG A 391 -32.58 0.09 -9.79
CA ARG A 391 -31.63 -0.18 -8.70
C ARG A 391 -30.23 -0.39 -9.25
N LEU A 392 -29.24 0.16 -8.57
CA LEU A 392 -27.86 0.12 -9.04
C LEU A 392 -27.32 -1.33 -9.02
N GLN A 393 -26.59 -1.72 -10.05
CA GLN A 393 -25.88 -2.99 -10.21
C GLN A 393 -24.40 -2.72 -10.40
N ILE A 394 -23.54 -3.57 -9.83
CA ILE A 394 -22.09 -3.52 -9.96
C ILE A 394 -21.58 -4.81 -10.60
N ARG A 395 -20.52 -4.70 -11.40
CA ARG A 395 -19.74 -5.85 -11.87
C ARG A 395 -18.25 -5.57 -11.86
N ALA A 396 -17.46 -6.63 -11.97
CA ALA A 396 -16.07 -6.50 -12.42
C ALA A 396 -16.01 -6.50 -13.95
N ASN A 397 -15.15 -5.66 -14.53
CA ASN A 397 -15.00 -5.55 -15.98
C ASN A 397 -14.19 -6.71 -16.59
N GLN A 398 -13.40 -7.42 -15.76
CA GLN A 398 -12.58 -8.56 -16.15
C GLN A 398 -12.15 -9.36 -14.92
N GLY A 399 -11.51 -10.53 -15.15
CA GLY A 399 -10.69 -11.23 -14.14
C GLY A 399 -11.40 -12.38 -13.44
N HIS A 400 -12.55 -12.78 -13.97
CA HIS A 400 -13.39 -13.83 -13.43
C HIS A 400 -12.73 -15.21 -13.52
N SER A 401 -12.88 -15.96 -12.44
CA SER A 401 -12.77 -17.43 -12.44
C SER A 401 -14.15 -18.10 -12.36
N LEU A 402 -15.18 -17.34 -12.01
CA LEU A 402 -16.57 -17.78 -12.08
C LEU A 402 -17.04 -17.79 -13.52
N GLN A 403 -17.83 -18.79 -13.90
CA GLN A 403 -18.55 -18.76 -15.16
C GLN A 403 -19.61 -17.66 -15.10
N VAL A 404 -19.55 -16.75 -16.06
CA VAL A 404 -20.40 -15.56 -16.14
C VAL A 404 -21.04 -15.56 -17.52
N SER A 405 -22.37 -15.58 -17.58
CA SER A 405 -23.12 -15.74 -18.83
C SER A 405 -23.04 -14.51 -19.76
N GLU A 406 -22.88 -13.32 -19.21
CA GLU A 406 -22.75 -12.08 -19.99
C GLU A 406 -21.60 -11.24 -19.42
N LEU A 407 -20.45 -11.29 -20.08
CA LEU A 407 -19.45 -10.24 -19.92
C LEU A 407 -19.64 -9.29 -21.10
N GLU A 408 -19.68 -7.97 -20.86
CA GLU A 408 -19.65 -6.97 -21.94
C GLU A 408 -18.25 -6.94 -22.56
N LEU A 409 -18.00 -7.98 -23.35
CA LEU A 409 -16.79 -8.21 -24.12
C LEU A 409 -17.12 -7.95 -25.57
N ILE A 410 -16.36 -7.04 -26.19
CA ILE A 410 -16.48 -6.74 -27.61
C ILE A 410 -15.62 -7.76 -28.36
N PRO A 411 -16.18 -8.64 -29.21
CA PRO A 411 -15.39 -9.56 -30.02
C PRO A 411 -14.50 -8.79 -31.01
N LEU A 412 -13.25 -9.22 -31.14
CA LEU A 412 -12.29 -8.68 -32.11
C LEU A 412 -12.17 -9.68 -33.26
N LEU A 413 -13.00 -9.50 -34.29
CA LEU A 413 -13.20 -10.49 -35.35
C LEU A 413 -12.26 -10.35 -36.54
N GLU A 414 -11.61 -9.19 -36.69
CA GLU A 414 -10.71 -8.90 -37.81
C GLU A 414 -9.35 -8.41 -37.30
N PRO A 415 -8.24 -8.67 -38.03
CA PRO A 415 -6.91 -8.21 -37.65
C PRO A 415 -6.81 -6.69 -37.44
N THR A 416 -7.60 -5.91 -38.18
CA THR A 416 -7.66 -4.43 -38.08
C THR A 416 -8.29 -3.95 -36.76
N ALA A 417 -9.09 -4.78 -36.09
CA ALA A 417 -9.68 -4.47 -34.78
C ALA A 417 -8.73 -4.74 -33.61
N LEU A 418 -7.67 -5.52 -33.83
CA LEU A 418 -6.65 -5.82 -32.84
C LEU A 418 -5.74 -4.60 -32.61
N PRO A 419 -5.29 -4.34 -31.37
CA PRO A 419 -4.22 -3.38 -31.13
C PRO A 419 -2.95 -3.76 -31.90
N GLN A 420 -2.17 -2.76 -32.32
CA GLN A 420 -0.89 -2.98 -33.02
C GLN A 420 0.08 -3.84 -32.21
N THR A 421 0.05 -3.72 -30.88
CA THR A 421 0.82 -4.57 -29.97
C THR A 421 -0.15 -5.22 -28.99
N ILE A 422 -0.11 -6.55 -28.91
CA ILE A 422 -0.79 -7.32 -27.89
C ILE A 422 0.29 -8.05 -27.11
N ALA A 423 0.36 -7.85 -25.80
CA ALA A 423 1.42 -8.43 -25.01
C ALA A 423 0.94 -8.99 -23.67
N HIS A 424 1.66 -9.99 -23.19
CA HIS A 424 1.49 -10.58 -21.86
C HIS A 424 2.74 -10.33 -21.02
N GLY A 425 2.57 -9.75 -19.84
CA GLY A 425 3.65 -9.57 -18.88
C GLY A 425 3.68 -10.69 -17.86
N THR A 426 4.85 -11.29 -17.68
CA THR A 426 5.10 -12.35 -16.70
C THR A 426 6.45 -12.18 -15.99
N TYR A 427 6.70 -12.97 -14.96
CA TYR A 427 7.98 -12.96 -14.26
C TYR A 427 8.95 -13.97 -14.88
N LEU A 428 10.26 -13.70 -14.77
CA LEU A 428 11.30 -14.50 -15.39
C LEU A 428 11.28 -15.94 -14.89
N ARG A 429 10.93 -16.14 -13.61
CA ARG A 429 10.76 -17.48 -13.02
C ARG A 429 9.70 -18.35 -13.71
N HIS A 430 8.71 -17.72 -14.36
CA HIS A 430 7.64 -18.43 -15.07
C HIS A 430 7.97 -18.65 -16.56
N TRP A 431 8.94 -17.91 -17.10
CA TRP A 431 9.30 -17.97 -18.51
C TRP A 431 9.64 -19.39 -19.00
N PRO A 432 10.45 -20.21 -18.29
CA PRO A 432 10.76 -21.56 -18.78
C PRO A 432 9.53 -22.45 -18.98
N ALA A 433 8.50 -22.31 -18.13
CA ALA A 433 7.26 -23.05 -18.27
C ALA A 433 6.42 -22.53 -19.45
N ILE A 434 6.31 -21.21 -19.56
CA ILE A 434 5.52 -20.55 -20.62
C ILE A 434 6.15 -20.77 -22.01
N CYS A 435 7.47 -20.73 -22.10
CA CYS A 435 8.20 -20.98 -23.35
C CYS A 435 7.89 -22.37 -23.92
N ARG A 436 7.73 -23.39 -23.07
CA ARG A 436 7.40 -24.76 -23.49
C ARG A 436 5.91 -24.99 -23.69
N GLY A 437 5.08 -24.46 -22.79
CA GLY A 437 3.65 -24.80 -22.70
C GLY A 437 2.69 -23.76 -23.26
N GLY A 438 3.16 -22.57 -23.63
CA GLY A 438 2.31 -21.45 -23.99
C GLY A 438 1.76 -20.70 -22.78
N LEU A 439 0.95 -19.67 -23.04
CA LEU A 439 0.22 -18.96 -21.99
C LEU A 439 -1.04 -19.73 -21.64
N SER A 440 -1.35 -19.86 -20.35
CA SER A 440 -2.58 -20.52 -19.89
C SER A 440 -3.51 -19.53 -19.22
N ARG A 441 -4.82 -19.72 -19.42
CA ARG A 441 -5.85 -19.02 -18.61
C ARG A 441 -5.80 -19.41 -17.13
N MET A 442 -5.11 -20.51 -16.80
CA MET A 442 -5.03 -21.07 -15.45
C MET A 442 -6.44 -21.29 -14.89
N GLY A 443 -6.73 -20.84 -13.67
CA GLY A 443 -8.08 -20.90 -13.09
C GLY A 443 -9.04 -19.80 -13.54
N ARG A 444 -8.68 -18.96 -14.53
CA ARG A 444 -9.53 -17.87 -15.03
C ARG A 444 -10.25 -18.29 -16.30
N ASN A 445 -11.28 -17.52 -16.69
CA ASN A 445 -12.00 -17.77 -17.95
C ASN A 445 -11.14 -17.44 -19.19
N HIS A 446 -10.23 -16.47 -19.07
CA HIS A 446 -9.43 -15.94 -20.17
C HIS A 446 -7.97 -15.70 -19.75
N ILE A 447 -7.07 -15.77 -20.73
CA ILE A 447 -5.73 -15.19 -20.69
C ILE A 447 -5.87 -13.67 -20.82
N HIS A 448 -5.20 -12.92 -19.94
CA HIS A 448 -5.19 -11.46 -19.95
C HIS A 448 -3.98 -10.95 -20.70
N LEU A 449 -4.25 -10.05 -21.65
CA LEU A 449 -3.26 -9.38 -22.49
C LEU A 449 -3.49 -7.87 -22.42
N ALA A 450 -2.42 -7.09 -22.58
CA ALA A 450 -2.48 -5.65 -22.69
C ALA A 450 -2.37 -5.20 -24.16
N PRO A 451 -2.98 -4.06 -24.51
CA PRO A 451 -2.91 -3.48 -25.86
C PRO A 451 -1.60 -2.71 -26.12
N GLY A 452 -0.50 -3.09 -25.46
CA GLY A 452 0.80 -2.41 -25.52
C GLY A 452 1.82 -3.04 -24.55
N LEU A 453 3.05 -2.52 -24.53
CA LEU A 453 4.10 -2.92 -23.60
C LEU A 453 4.03 -2.12 -22.28
N PRO A 454 4.65 -2.62 -21.19
CA PRO A 454 4.82 -1.85 -19.96
C PRO A 454 5.55 -0.53 -20.23
N GLY A 455 5.00 0.57 -19.72
CA GLY A 455 5.52 1.92 -19.92
C GLY A 455 4.87 2.68 -21.08
N ASP A 456 4.13 2.00 -21.96
CA ASP A 456 3.31 2.69 -22.97
C ASP A 456 2.13 3.35 -22.25
N GLY A 457 1.99 4.68 -22.36
CA GLY A 457 0.96 5.47 -21.65
C GLY A 457 -0.50 5.06 -21.91
N HIS A 458 -0.73 4.13 -22.85
CA HIS A 458 -2.04 3.57 -23.19
C HIS A 458 -2.39 2.28 -22.43
N VAL A 459 -1.47 1.69 -21.65
CA VAL A 459 -1.69 0.44 -20.92
C VAL A 459 -2.09 0.70 -19.46
N LEU A 460 -3.40 0.82 -19.21
CA LEU A 460 -3.96 1.03 -17.86
C LEU A 460 -4.20 -0.29 -17.09
N SER A 461 -4.44 -1.39 -17.79
CA SER A 461 -4.80 -2.69 -17.22
C SER A 461 -4.44 -3.82 -18.20
N GLY A 462 -4.35 -5.05 -17.70
CA GLY A 462 -4.08 -6.24 -18.53
C GLY A 462 -2.65 -6.74 -18.48
N MET A 463 -1.73 -5.98 -17.88
CA MET A 463 -0.35 -6.40 -17.65
C MET A 463 0.18 -5.86 -16.33
N ARG A 464 0.99 -6.66 -15.63
CA ARG A 464 1.75 -6.20 -14.47
C ARG A 464 2.93 -5.36 -14.94
N GLN A 465 3.13 -4.15 -14.44
CA GLN A 465 4.25 -3.32 -14.90
C GLN A 465 5.61 -3.79 -14.33
N ASP A 466 5.61 -4.53 -13.22
CA ASP A 466 6.78 -5.19 -12.65
C ASP A 466 7.01 -6.58 -13.28
N CYS A 467 6.54 -6.84 -14.49
CA CYS A 467 6.92 -8.07 -15.18
C CYS A 467 8.40 -8.03 -15.58
N ASP A 468 9.08 -9.17 -15.47
CA ASP A 468 10.46 -9.30 -15.95
C ASP A 468 10.50 -9.62 -17.44
N VAL A 469 9.39 -10.12 -17.99
CA VAL A 469 9.26 -10.61 -19.35
C VAL A 469 7.95 -10.12 -19.97
N ALA A 470 8.02 -9.53 -21.16
CA ALA A 470 6.87 -9.25 -22.01
C ALA A 470 6.88 -10.15 -23.24
N ILE A 471 5.82 -10.93 -23.40
CA ILE A 471 5.60 -11.83 -24.54
C ILE A 471 4.64 -11.12 -25.49
N VAL A 472 5.14 -10.72 -26.66
CA VAL A 472 4.32 -10.09 -27.71
C VAL A 472 3.68 -11.18 -28.55
N ILE A 473 2.37 -11.04 -28.76
CA ILE A 473 1.53 -12.04 -29.40
C ILE A 473 1.28 -11.65 -30.86
N ASP A 474 1.44 -12.61 -31.77
CA ASP A 474 0.94 -12.54 -33.13
C ASP A 474 -0.58 -12.77 -33.13
N GLY A 475 -1.30 -11.72 -32.75
CA GLY A 475 -2.77 -11.71 -32.72
C GLY A 475 -3.41 -12.02 -34.08
N PRO A 476 -2.97 -11.41 -35.20
CA PRO A 476 -3.49 -11.72 -36.52
C PRO A 476 -3.39 -13.20 -36.89
N GLN A 477 -2.22 -13.83 -36.67
CA GLN A 477 -2.06 -15.26 -36.96
C GLN A 477 -2.92 -16.13 -36.05
N ALA A 478 -2.95 -15.83 -34.74
CA ALA A 478 -3.78 -16.56 -33.79
C ALA A 478 -5.28 -16.48 -34.15
N LEU A 479 -5.75 -15.29 -34.57
CA LEU A 479 -7.13 -15.07 -34.99
C LEU A 479 -7.45 -15.83 -36.29
N ALA A 480 -6.54 -15.85 -37.26
CA ALA A 480 -6.69 -16.62 -38.50
C ALA A 480 -6.79 -18.13 -38.25
N ASP A 481 -6.08 -18.62 -37.23
CA ASP A 481 -6.12 -20.02 -36.78
C ASP A 481 -7.35 -20.33 -35.89
N GLY A 482 -8.25 -19.37 -35.67
CA GLY A 482 -9.50 -19.54 -34.94
C GLY A 482 -9.46 -19.23 -33.45
N ILE A 483 -8.34 -18.69 -32.92
CA ILE A 483 -8.27 -18.23 -31.53
C ILE A 483 -9.06 -16.93 -31.39
N GLN A 484 -10.04 -16.92 -30.49
CA GLN A 484 -10.90 -15.77 -30.28
C GLN A 484 -10.22 -14.71 -29.43
N PHE A 485 -10.47 -13.44 -29.76
CA PHE A 485 -10.06 -12.29 -28.95
C PHE A 485 -11.24 -11.39 -28.63
N TYR A 486 -11.17 -10.79 -27.46
CA TYR A 486 -12.18 -9.87 -26.95
C TYR A 486 -11.52 -8.64 -26.34
N ARG A 487 -12.25 -7.52 -26.33
CA ARG A 487 -11.89 -6.33 -25.57
C ARG A 487 -12.88 -6.12 -24.43
N SER A 488 -12.37 -5.97 -23.21
CA SER A 488 -13.19 -5.60 -22.05
C SER A 488 -13.55 -4.11 -22.05
N ALA A 489 -14.53 -3.72 -21.23
CA ALA A 489 -14.91 -2.33 -21.02
C ALA A 489 -13.76 -1.41 -20.55
N ASN A 490 -12.72 -1.96 -19.91
CA ASN A 490 -11.52 -1.22 -19.49
C ASN A 490 -10.31 -1.41 -20.43
N GLY A 491 -10.53 -1.89 -21.66
CA GLY A 491 -9.51 -1.95 -22.71
C GLY A 491 -8.54 -3.13 -22.63
N VAL A 492 -8.75 -4.08 -21.71
CA VAL A 492 -7.94 -5.31 -21.62
C VAL A 492 -8.30 -6.22 -22.79
N ILE A 493 -7.30 -6.82 -23.40
CA ILE A 493 -7.47 -7.83 -24.43
C ILE A 493 -7.54 -9.19 -23.75
N LEU A 494 -8.57 -9.98 -24.08
CA LEU A 494 -8.85 -11.27 -23.47
C LEU A 494 -8.94 -12.33 -24.55
N THR A 495 -8.36 -13.50 -24.30
CA THR A 495 -8.56 -14.68 -25.15
C THR A 495 -8.84 -15.90 -24.28
N PRO A 496 -9.80 -16.77 -24.62
CA PRO A 496 -10.01 -18.01 -23.91
C PRO A 496 -8.84 -18.99 -24.11
N GLY A 497 -8.00 -18.76 -25.12
CA GLY A 497 -7.05 -19.74 -25.64
C GLY A 497 -7.71 -20.71 -26.63
N ASP A 498 -7.01 -21.79 -26.93
CA ASP A 498 -7.51 -22.95 -27.67
C ASP A 498 -8.46 -23.80 -26.80
N ALA A 499 -8.79 -25.01 -27.28
CA ALA A 499 -9.67 -25.94 -26.56
C ALA A 499 -9.16 -26.32 -25.16
N GLU A 500 -7.85 -26.27 -24.93
CA GLU A 500 -7.21 -26.56 -23.63
C GLU A 500 -7.05 -25.29 -22.78
N GLY A 501 -7.48 -24.13 -23.29
CA GLY A 501 -7.33 -22.84 -22.63
C GLY A 501 -5.91 -22.30 -22.68
N LEU A 502 -5.15 -22.69 -23.72
CA LEU A 502 -3.77 -22.27 -23.95
C LEU A 502 -3.67 -21.32 -25.14
N LEU A 503 -2.70 -20.43 -25.10
CA LEU A 503 -2.20 -19.73 -26.27
C LEU A 503 -0.80 -20.27 -26.57
N PRO A 504 -0.65 -21.18 -27.55
CA PRO A 504 0.60 -21.87 -27.81
C PRO A 504 1.77 -20.95 -28.17
N PRO A 505 3.03 -21.36 -27.90
CA PRO A 505 4.21 -20.54 -28.19
C PRO A 505 4.38 -20.15 -29.67
N ARG A 506 3.77 -20.90 -30.61
CA ARG A 506 3.78 -20.55 -32.05
C ARG A 506 3.17 -19.18 -32.37
N TYR A 507 2.38 -18.64 -31.44
CA TYR A 507 1.82 -17.28 -31.55
C TYR A 507 2.65 -16.22 -30.83
N PHE A 508 3.83 -16.56 -30.31
CA PHE A 508 4.73 -15.58 -29.72
C PHE A 508 5.53 -14.93 -30.84
N GLN A 509 5.23 -13.67 -31.15
CA GLN A 509 5.93 -12.91 -32.18
C GLN A 509 7.36 -12.57 -31.73
N ARG A 510 7.52 -12.19 -30.47
CA ARG A 510 8.81 -11.91 -29.83
C ARG A 510 8.68 -11.86 -28.31
N VAL A 511 9.79 -12.06 -27.61
CA VAL A 511 9.83 -12.05 -26.15
C VAL A 511 10.92 -11.11 -25.67
N LEU A 512 10.56 -10.21 -24.77
CA LEU A 512 11.45 -9.20 -24.22
C LEU A 512 11.65 -9.50 -22.74
N GLN A 513 12.88 -9.73 -22.29
CA GLN A 513 13.24 -9.50 -20.91
C GLN A 513 13.25 -7.97 -20.70
N LEU A 514 12.58 -7.50 -19.67
CA LEU A 514 12.44 -6.08 -19.32
C LEU A 514 13.39 -5.67 -18.20
N ARG A 515 13.74 -6.60 -17.30
CA ARG A 515 14.59 -6.36 -16.12
C ARG A 515 15.59 -7.51 -15.92
N PRO A 516 16.78 -7.26 -15.35
CA PRO A 516 17.35 -5.94 -15.04
C PRO A 516 17.65 -5.14 -16.30
N ASP A 517 18.00 -5.81 -17.39
CA ASP A 517 18.28 -5.18 -18.68
C ASP A 517 17.28 -5.61 -19.75
N ARG A 518 16.95 -4.67 -20.64
CA ARG A 518 16.09 -4.94 -21.79
C ARG A 518 16.85 -5.75 -22.84
N ARG A 519 16.40 -6.98 -23.10
CA ARG A 519 16.94 -7.83 -24.18
C ARG A 519 15.89 -8.75 -24.77
N LEU A 520 16.09 -9.13 -26.02
CA LEU A 520 15.30 -10.19 -26.65
C LEU A 520 15.66 -11.54 -26.03
N LEU A 521 14.65 -12.33 -25.69
CA LEU A 521 14.81 -13.73 -25.34
C LEU A 521 14.57 -14.59 -26.59
N PRO A 522 15.36 -15.66 -26.79
CA PRO A 522 15.17 -16.55 -27.91
C PRO A 522 13.83 -17.28 -27.81
N LEU A 523 13.16 -17.42 -28.96
CA LEU A 523 12.07 -18.35 -29.19
C LEU A 523 12.72 -19.56 -29.87
N GLU A 524 12.97 -20.62 -29.10
CA GLU A 524 13.53 -21.88 -29.65
C GLU A 524 12.50 -22.64 -30.49
#